data_AF-A0A1G9D0F6-F1
#
_entry.id   AF-A0A1G9D0F6-F1
#
_cell.length_a   1.000
_cell.length_b   1.000
_cell.length_c   1.000
_cell.angle_alpha   90.00
_cell.angle_beta   90.00
_cell.angle_gamma   90.00
#
_symmetry.space_group_name_H-M   'P 1'
#
loop_
_entity.id
_entity.type
_entity.pdbx_description
1 polymer ?
#
loop_
_entity_poly.entity_id
_entity_poly.type
_entity_poly.pdbx_seq_one_letter_code
_entity_poly.pdbx_strand_id
1 'polypeptide(L)'
;MTIIPKNFRYSYIFLVISLILFSTSFLSYDNALIITILFLSLVNITCFSNEYLVIKYYQKNQQKNPNKGYALFVMIQVIFTLLIFGVFKIFF
;
A
#
# COMPACT_ATOMS: atom_id res chain seq x y z
N MET A 1 -2.90 22.23 -11.51
CA MET A 1 -3.91 21.56 -10.67
C MET A 1 -3.18 20.80 -9.57
N THR A 2 -3.31 21.23 -8.32
CA THR A 2 -2.47 20.83 -7.19
C THR A 2 -2.94 19.49 -6.62
N ILE A 3 -2.04 18.51 -6.59
CA ILE A 3 -2.25 17.26 -5.86
C ILE A 3 -2.07 17.58 -4.39
N ILE A 4 -3.17 17.61 -3.63
CA ILE A 4 -3.14 17.93 -2.20
C ILE A 4 -2.82 16.63 -1.44
N PRO A 5 -1.85 16.60 -0.51
CA PRO A 5 -1.49 15.40 0.27
C PRO A 5 -2.70 14.77 0.97
N LYS A 6 -3.67 15.59 1.37
CA LYS A 6 -4.95 15.19 1.98
C LYS A 6 -5.80 14.23 1.12
N ASN A 7 -5.47 14.04 -0.15
CA ASN A 7 -6.17 13.11 -1.04
C ASN A 7 -5.67 11.66 -0.92
N PHE A 8 -4.49 11.42 -0.34
CA PHE A 8 -3.89 10.08 -0.16
C PHE A 8 -4.29 9.41 1.15
N ARG A 9 -5.55 9.61 1.58
CA ARG A 9 -5.97 9.19 2.93
C ARG A 9 -5.84 7.69 3.12
N TYR A 10 -6.12 6.90 2.07
CA TYR A 10 -6.06 5.46 2.17
C TYR A 10 -4.63 4.95 2.25
N SER A 11 -3.69 5.54 1.50
CA SER A 11 -2.27 5.17 1.59
C SER A 11 -1.68 5.54 2.94
N TYR A 12 -2.04 6.68 3.54
CA TYR A 12 -1.58 7.03 4.89
C TYR A 12 -2.12 6.07 5.96
N ILE A 13 -3.41 5.71 5.88
CA ILE A 13 -4.00 4.72 6.78
C ILE A 13 -3.29 3.36 6.60
N PHE A 14 -3.09 2.94 5.34
CA PHE A 14 -2.40 1.70 5.03
C PHE A 14 -0.95 1.68 5.52
N LEU A 15 -0.23 2.81 5.45
CA LEU A 15 1.12 2.95 5.98
C LEU A 15 1.16 2.68 7.49
N VAL A 16 0.28 3.31 8.26
CA VAL A 16 0.22 3.11 9.71
C VAL A 16 -0.15 1.67 10.04
N ILE A 17 -1.16 1.11 9.37
CA ILE A 17 -1.60 -0.26 9.60
C ILE A 17 -0.51 -1.27 9.24
N SER A 18 0.16 -1.10 8.10
CA SER A 18 1.23 -2.00 7.66
C SER A 18 2.45 -1.94 8.58
N LEU A 19 2.81 -0.75 9.09
CA LEU A 19 3.86 -0.62 10.11
C LEU A 19 3.52 -1.42 11.37
N ILE A 20 2.30 -1.28 11.88
CA ILE A 20 1.88 -2.02 13.09
C ILE A 20 1.88 -3.52 12.84
N LEU A 21 1.25 -3.97 11.75
CA LEU A 21 1.06 -5.39 11.46
C LEU A 21 2.36 -6.14 11.16
N PHE A 22 3.32 -5.48 10.48
CA PHE A 22 4.50 -6.17 9.95
C PHE A 22 5.82 -5.77 10.61
N SER A 23 5.80 -4.87 11.60
CA SER A 23 7.01 -4.41 12.32
C SER A 23 7.85 -5.54 12.93
N THR A 24 7.24 -6.65 13.29
CA THR A 24 7.90 -7.77 13.99
C THR A 24 8.04 -9.03 13.13
N SER A 25 7.51 -9.04 11.91
CA SER A 25 7.36 -10.26 11.10
C SER A 25 8.67 -10.89 10.62
N PHE A 26 9.77 -10.14 10.65
CA PHE A 26 11.09 -10.57 10.16
C PHE A 26 12.18 -10.53 11.24
N LEU A 27 11.84 -10.46 12.53
CA LEU A 27 12.83 -10.38 13.61
C LEU A 27 13.79 -11.58 13.69
N SER A 28 13.40 -12.74 13.19
CA SER A 28 14.19 -13.97 13.22
C SER A 28 15.24 -14.08 12.10
N TYR A 29 15.42 -13.04 11.29
CA TYR A 29 16.24 -13.06 10.07
C TYR A 29 17.56 -12.33 10.33
N ASP A 30 18.66 -12.80 9.72
CA ASP A 30 20.00 -12.22 9.92
C ASP A 30 20.08 -10.73 9.52
N ASN A 31 19.18 -10.28 8.63
CA ASN A 31 19.04 -8.88 8.19
C ASN A 31 17.64 -8.31 8.47
N ALA A 32 17.04 -8.66 9.61
CA ALA A 32 15.66 -8.34 9.99
C ALA A 32 15.23 -6.90 9.66
N LEU A 33 16.04 -5.90 10.04
CA LEU A 33 15.72 -4.49 9.84
C LEU A 33 15.67 -4.14 8.35
N ILE A 34 16.67 -4.54 7.57
CA ILE A 34 16.73 -4.27 6.13
C ILE A 34 15.56 -4.94 5.42
N ILE A 35 15.27 -6.20 5.73
CA ILE A 35 14.16 -6.95 5.12
C ILE A 35 12.82 -6.29 5.45
N THR A 36 12.62 -5.87 6.71
CA THR A 36 11.41 -5.18 7.15
C THR A 36 11.24 -3.83 6.43
N ILE A 37 12.30 -3.03 6.32
CA ILE A 37 12.25 -1.75 5.59
C ILE A 37 11.97 -1.99 4.11
N LEU A 38 12.59 -2.99 3.49
CA LEU A 38 12.41 -3.30 2.07
C LEU A 38 10.97 -3.76 1.80
N PHE A 39 10.44 -4.65 2.63
CA PHE A 39 9.04 -5.08 2.59
C PHE A 39 8.08 -3.89 2.71
N LEU A 40 8.22 -3.10 3.77
CA LEU A 40 7.36 -1.95 4.06
C LEU A 40 7.43 -0.90 2.95
N SER A 41 8.62 -0.62 2.44
CA SER A 41 8.83 0.31 1.34
C SER A 41 8.09 -0.16 0.09
N LEU A 42 8.23 -1.44 -0.26
CA LEU A 42 7.63 -2.00 -1.47
C LEU A 42 6.10 -1.94 -1.41
N VAL A 43 5.48 -2.42 -0.33
CA VAL A 43 4.01 -2.42 -0.22
C VAL A 43 3.44 -1.01 -0.14
N ASN A 44 4.12 -0.07 0.52
CA ASN A 44 3.64 1.30 0.65
C ASN A 44 3.84 2.11 -0.62
N ILE A 45 4.98 2.01 -1.30
CA ILE A 45 5.21 2.67 -2.59
C ILE A 45 4.13 2.24 -3.59
N THR A 46 3.87 0.93 -3.69
CA THR A 46 2.79 0.42 -4.55
C THR A 46 1.42 0.99 -4.16
N CYS A 47 1.13 1.07 -2.87
CA CYS A 47 -0.12 1.67 -2.36
C CYS A 47 -0.29 3.13 -2.81
N PHE A 48 0.73 3.96 -2.56
CA PHE A 48 0.74 5.38 -2.94
C PHE A 48 0.64 5.57 -4.46
N SER A 49 1.37 4.78 -5.25
CA SER A 49 1.31 4.82 -6.71
C SER A 49 -0.08 4.44 -7.25
N ASN A 50 -0.68 3.39 -6.69
CA ASN A 50 -2.02 2.96 -7.10
C ASN A 50 -3.11 3.98 -6.69
N GLU A 51 -3.04 4.53 -5.47
CA GLU A 51 -3.98 5.57 -5.06
C GLU A 51 -3.84 6.83 -5.92
N TYR A 52 -2.62 7.19 -6.31
CA TYR A 52 -2.39 8.28 -7.28
C TYR A 52 -3.12 8.05 -8.60
N LEU A 53 -3.04 6.83 -9.15
CA LEU A 53 -3.73 6.46 -10.38
C LEU A 53 -5.25 6.52 -10.22
N VAL A 54 -5.78 6.06 -9.09
CA VAL A 54 -7.21 6.15 -8.75
C VAL A 54 -7.66 7.62 -8.69
N ILE A 55 -6.92 8.48 -7.99
CA ILE A 55 -7.18 9.92 -7.90
C ILE A 55 -7.23 10.54 -9.30
N LYS A 56 -6.20 10.29 -10.12
CA LYS A 56 -6.11 10.78 -11.50
C LYS A 56 -7.27 10.29 -12.37
N TYR A 57 -7.64 9.01 -12.24
CA TYR A 57 -8.73 8.42 -12.98
C TYR A 57 -10.05 9.11 -12.69
N TYR A 58 -10.40 9.30 -11.41
CA TYR A 58 -11.68 9.91 -11.02
C TYR A 58 -11.69 11.43 -11.21
N GLN A 59 -10.55 12.10 -11.17
CA GLN A 59 -10.44 13.50 -11.60
C GLN A 59 -10.82 13.68 -13.09
N LYS A 60 -10.43 12.74 -13.95
CA LYS A 60 -10.77 12.76 -15.39
C LYS A 60 -12.20 12.25 -15.67
N ASN A 61 -12.75 11.40 -14.79
CA ASN A 61 -14.05 10.76 -14.95
C ASN A 61 -15.03 11.18 -13.84
N GLN A 62 -15.30 12.48 -13.70
CA GLN A 62 -16.10 13.04 -12.59
C GLN A 62 -17.55 12.50 -12.51
N GLN A 63 -18.08 11.91 -13.58
CA GLN A 63 -19.41 11.31 -13.61
C GLN A 63 -19.47 9.93 -12.92
N LYS A 64 -18.33 9.31 -12.61
CA LYS A 64 -18.27 7.98 -12.00
C LYS A 64 -18.14 8.10 -10.47
N ASN A 65 -18.82 7.21 -9.75
CA ASN A 65 -18.73 7.15 -8.30
C ASN A 65 -17.33 6.66 -7.86
N PRO A 66 -16.53 7.49 -7.14
CA PRO A 66 -15.18 7.14 -6.72
C PRO A 66 -15.16 6.03 -5.66
N ASN A 67 -16.20 5.89 -4.84
CA ASN A 67 -16.23 4.95 -3.71
C ASN A 67 -16.02 3.50 -4.15
N LYS A 68 -16.60 3.12 -5.31
CA LYS A 68 -16.42 1.76 -5.86
C LYS A 68 -14.97 1.48 -6.26
N GLY A 69 -14.29 2.46 -6.83
CA GLY A 69 -12.88 2.32 -7.23
C GLY A 69 -11.95 2.27 -6.04
N TYR A 70 -12.21 3.06 -5.00
CA TYR A 70 -11.45 2.99 -3.75
C TYR A 70 -11.66 1.67 -3.02
N ALA A 71 -12.88 1.11 -3.00
CA ALA A 71 -13.13 -0.21 -2.44
C ALA A 71 -12.36 -1.32 -3.18
N LEU A 72 -12.37 -1.27 -4.52
CA LEU A 72 -11.59 -2.18 -5.36
C LEU A 72 -10.09 -2.04 -5.09
N PHE A 73 -9.59 -0.81 -5.04
CA PHE A 73 -8.20 -0.50 -4.72
C PHE A 73 -7.77 -1.11 -3.40
N VAL A 74 -8.54 -0.91 -2.31
CA VAL A 74 -8.23 -1.47 -1.00
C VAL A 74 -8.19 -3.00 -1.04
N MET A 75 -9.18 -3.64 -1.66
CA MET A 75 -9.20 -5.11 -1.78
C MET A 75 -7.98 -5.65 -2.52
N ILE A 76 -7.65 -5.06 -3.67
CA ILE A 76 -6.49 -5.46 -4.47
C ILE A 76 -5.20 -5.22 -3.69
N GLN A 77 -5.07 -4.07 -3.02
CA GLN A 77 -3.90 -3.72 -2.23
C GLN A 77 -3.66 -4.72 -1.09
N VAL A 78 -4.70 -5.17 -0.40
CA VAL A 78 -4.59 -6.21 0.64
C VAL A 78 -4.09 -7.53 0.05
N ILE A 79 -4.67 -7.99 -1.07
CA ILE A 79 -4.25 -9.23 -1.74
C ILE A 79 -2.77 -9.15 -2.16
N PHE A 80 -2.36 -8.06 -2.81
CA PHE A 80 -0.95 -7.85 -3.20
C PHE A 80 -0.01 -7.86 -2.00
N THR A 81 -0.42 -7.21 -0.90
CA THR A 81 0.38 -7.16 0.32
C THR A 81 0.59 -8.56 0.90
N LEU A 82 -0.44 -9.40 0.93
CA LEU A 82 -0.33 -10.78 1.40
C LEU A 82 0.55 -11.64 0.48
N LEU A 83 0.46 -11.46 -0.84
CA LEU A 83 1.32 -12.15 -1.80
C LEU A 83 2.79 -11.76 -1.61
N ILE A 84 3.08 -10.47 -1.54
CA ILE A 84 4.43 -9.95 -1.29
C ILE A 84 4.95 -10.46 0.05
N PHE A 85 4.10 -10.46 1.10
CA PHE A 85 4.47 -10.98 2.40
C PHE A 85 4.86 -12.45 2.34
N GLY A 86 4.06 -13.28 1.66
CA GLY A 86 4.37 -14.69 1.43
C GLY A 86 5.70 -14.90 0.71
N VAL A 87 5.97 -14.12 -0.34
CA VAL A 87 7.27 -14.14 -1.05
C VAL A 87 8.41 -13.81 -0.10
N PHE A 88 8.30 -12.75 0.70
CA PHE A 88 9.35 -12.37 1.65
C PHE A 88 9.58 -13.44 2.73
N LYS A 89 8.54 -14.15 3.17
CA LYS A 89 8.68 -15.25 4.13
C LYS A 89 9.37 -16.48 3.56
N ILE A 90 9.36 -16.67 2.24
CA ILE A 90 9.96 -17.83 1.55
C ILE A 90 11.40 -17.58 1.10
N PHE A 91 11.68 -16.37 0.60
CA PHE A 91 12.95 -16.08 -0.09
C PHE A 91 13.99 -15.38 0.78
N PHE A 92 13.59 -14.85 1.93
CA PHE A 92 14.50 -14.34 2.96
C PHE A 92 14.46 -15.28 4.15
#